data_AF-M1BRP3-F1
#
_entry.id   AF-M1BRP3-F1
#
_cell.length_a   1.000
_cell.length_b   1.000
_cell.length_c   1.000
_cell.angle_alpha   90.00
_cell.angle_beta   90.00
_cell.angle_gamma   90.00
#
_symmetry.space_group_name_H-M   'P 1'
#
loop_
_entity.id
_entity.type
_entity.pdbx_description
1 polymer ?
#
loop_
_entity_poly.entity_id
_entity_poly.type
_entity_poly.pdbx_seq_one_letter_code
_entity_poly.pdbx_strand_id
1 'polypeptide(L)'
;MVGLPAAENREKILRTLLAKEKVEDLDFKELGVMTEGYSGSDLKNLCTTAAYRPVRELIQQERKKDLEKKRSAEEGQSAEGNSDEKEEAAEERVITLRPLNMEDMRQAKNQVAASFASEGSVMSELKQWNDLYGEGGSRKKQQLSYFL
;
A
#
# COMPACT_ATOMS: atom_id res chain seq x y z
N MET A 1 24.06 12.61 1.63
CA MET A 1 22.68 12.65 1.10
C MET A 1 22.19 11.24 0.89
N VAL A 2 20.95 10.92 1.26
CA VAL A 2 20.35 9.61 0.99
C VAL A 2 19.45 9.75 -0.23
N GLY A 3 19.77 9.03 -1.30
CA GLY A 3 18.99 9.04 -2.55
C GLY A 3 17.73 8.17 -2.47
N LEU A 4 16.95 8.19 -3.55
CA LEU A 4 15.83 7.26 -3.73
C LEU A 4 16.33 5.81 -3.73
N PRO A 5 15.54 4.86 -3.20
CA PRO A 5 15.94 3.46 -3.14
C PRO A 5 16.10 2.86 -4.54
N ALA A 6 17.19 2.12 -4.76
CA ALA A 6 17.39 1.28 -5.95
C ALA A 6 16.37 0.13 -6.00
N ALA A 7 16.20 -0.52 -7.16
CA ALA A 7 15.20 -1.57 -7.36
C ALA A 7 15.26 -2.70 -6.31
N GLU A 8 16.45 -3.19 -5.98
CA GLU A 8 16.66 -4.22 -4.94
C GLU A 8 16.27 -3.74 -3.54
N ASN A 9 16.50 -2.45 -3.24
CA ASN A 9 16.11 -1.88 -1.95
C ASN A 9 14.59 -1.65 -1.90
N ARG A 10 13.95 -1.28 -3.01
CA ARG A 10 12.49 -1.21 -3.11
C ARG A 10 11.87 -2.57 -2.88
N GLU A 11 12.44 -3.63 -3.45
CA GLU A 11 12.02 -5.01 -3.20
C GLU A 11 12.06 -5.35 -1.69
N LYS A 12 13.19 -5.08 -1.02
CA LYS A 12 13.35 -5.32 0.43
C LYS A 12 12.35 -4.51 1.27
N ILE A 13 12.12 -3.25 0.90
CA ILE A 13 11.13 -2.40 1.56
C ILE A 13 9.72 -3.00 1.41
N LEU A 14 9.33 -3.39 0.19
CA LEU A 14 8.02 -4.00 -0.08
C LEU A 14 7.83 -5.31 0.68
N ARG A 15 8.85 -6.17 0.72
CA ARG A 15 8.84 -7.40 1.54
C ARG A 15 8.63 -7.11 3.02
N THR A 16 9.25 -6.04 3.52
CA THR A 16 9.13 -5.63 4.92
C THR A 16 7.74 -5.07 5.22
N LEU A 17 7.20 -4.25 4.32
CA LEU A 17 5.86 -3.64 4.46
C LEU A 17 4.75 -4.70 4.41
N LEU A 18 4.88 -5.71 3.55
CA LEU A 18 3.90 -6.77 3.35
C LEU A 18 4.15 -8.01 4.22
N ALA A 19 5.14 -8.00 5.12
CA ALA A 19 5.54 -9.16 5.91
C ALA A 19 4.43 -9.73 6.82
N LYS A 20 3.46 -8.90 7.22
CA LYS A 20 2.34 -9.29 8.07
C LYS A 20 1.04 -9.52 7.30
N GLU A 21 1.05 -9.29 6.00
CA GLU A 21 -0.12 -9.43 5.14
C GLU A 21 -0.20 -10.83 4.55
N LYS A 22 -1.42 -11.31 4.28
CA LYS A 22 -1.62 -12.54 3.51
C LYS A 22 -1.44 -12.21 2.03
N VAL A 23 -0.39 -12.75 1.42
CA VAL A 23 -0.04 -12.50 0.03
C VAL A 23 -0.06 -13.79 -0.78
N GLU A 24 -0.50 -13.71 -2.02
CA GLU A 24 -0.56 -14.81 -2.99
C GLU A 24 0.04 -14.35 -4.31
N ASP A 25 1.00 -15.12 -4.83
CA ASP A 25 1.65 -14.89 -6.13
C ASP A 25 2.24 -13.48 -6.35
N LEU A 26 2.76 -12.83 -5.30
CA LEU A 26 3.45 -11.54 -5.44
C LEU A 26 4.89 -11.69 -5.92
N ASP A 27 5.19 -11.15 -7.10
CA ASP A 27 6.56 -10.97 -7.59
C ASP A 27 7.15 -9.63 -7.10
N PHE A 28 7.86 -9.68 -5.98
CA PHE A 28 8.52 -8.50 -5.42
C PHE A 28 9.59 -7.89 -6.34
N LYS A 29 10.21 -8.69 -7.21
CA LYS A 29 11.21 -8.21 -8.17
C LYS A 29 10.53 -7.36 -9.24
N GLU A 30 9.40 -7.85 -9.77
CA GLU A 30 8.56 -7.08 -10.69
C GLU A 30 8.07 -5.78 -10.04
N LEU A 31 7.60 -5.85 -8.78
CA LEU A 31 7.18 -4.68 -8.02
C LEU A 31 8.31 -3.66 -7.84
N GLY A 32 9.53 -4.12 -7.57
CA GLY A 32 10.72 -3.27 -7.46
C GLY A 32 11.03 -2.52 -8.75
N VAL A 33 10.85 -3.16 -9.92
CA VAL A 33 11.04 -2.52 -11.23
C VAL A 33 9.93 -1.52 -11.53
N MET A 34 8.65 -1.89 -11.38
CA MET A 34 7.53 -1.01 -11.74
C MET A 34 7.36 0.22 -10.83
N THR A 35 8.00 0.22 -9.65
CA THR A 35 7.99 1.31 -8.67
C THR A 35 9.24 2.19 -8.75
N GLU A 36 9.84 2.31 -9.93
CA GLU A 36 10.95 3.23 -10.13
C GLU A 36 10.59 4.67 -9.76
N GLY A 37 11.51 5.34 -9.05
CA GLY A 37 11.30 6.70 -8.55
C GLY A 37 10.54 6.78 -7.22
N TYR A 38 10.04 5.67 -6.69
CA TYR A 38 9.24 5.68 -5.47
C TYR A 38 10.12 5.87 -4.25
N SER A 39 9.73 6.81 -3.39
CA SER A 39 10.25 6.93 -2.03
C SER A 39 9.67 5.83 -1.12
N GLY A 40 10.23 5.67 0.09
CA GLY A 40 9.67 4.74 1.07
C GLY A 40 8.21 5.04 1.44
N SER A 41 7.83 6.32 1.47
CA SER A 41 6.44 6.73 1.69
C SER A 41 5.52 6.36 0.52
N ASP A 42 6.00 6.49 -0.72
CA ASP A 42 5.21 6.10 -1.90
C ASP A 42 4.96 4.59 -1.91
N LEU A 43 5.99 3.78 -1.59
CA LEU A 43 5.88 2.32 -1.47
C LEU A 43 4.89 1.92 -0.36
N LYS A 44 4.93 2.60 0.79
CA LYS A 44 3.96 2.39 1.85
C LYS A 44 2.55 2.72 1.38
N ASN A 45 2.36 3.86 0.71
CA ASN A 45 1.05 4.25 0.21
C ASN A 45 0.53 3.27 -0.83
N LEU A 46 1.39 2.80 -1.75
CA LEU A 46 1.06 1.75 -2.72
C LEU A 46 0.53 0.48 -2.04
N CYS A 47 1.24 -0.02 -1.03
CA CYS A 47 0.84 -1.23 -0.29
C CYS A 47 -0.49 -1.02 0.43
N THR A 48 -0.68 0.13 1.08
CA THR A 48 -1.93 0.50 1.74
C THR A 48 -3.09 0.54 0.73
N THR A 49 -2.93 1.23 -0.40
CA THR A 49 -3.96 1.31 -1.45
C THR A 49 -4.32 -0.07 -2.00
N ALA A 50 -3.33 -0.95 -2.19
CA ALA A 50 -3.57 -2.33 -2.63
C ALA A 50 -4.35 -3.14 -1.58
N ALA A 51 -3.97 -3.05 -0.29
CA ALA A 51 -4.63 -3.75 0.81
C ALA A 51 -6.09 -3.33 1.03
N TYR A 52 -6.45 -2.08 0.69
CA TYR A 52 -7.84 -1.62 0.77
C TYR A 52 -8.76 -2.29 -0.24
N ARG A 53 -8.24 -2.89 -1.32
CA ARG A 53 -9.08 -3.47 -2.36
C ARG A 53 -9.82 -4.73 -1.90
N PRO A 54 -9.18 -5.76 -1.33
CA PRO A 54 -9.87 -6.88 -0.69
C PRO A 54 -10.94 -6.44 0.31
N VAL A 55 -10.67 -5.39 1.09
CA VAL A 55 -11.62 -4.82 2.05
C VAL A 55 -12.85 -4.23 1.37
N ARG A 56 -12.66 -3.46 0.29
CA ARG A 56 -13.78 -2.90 -0.50
C ARG A 56 -14.63 -3.99 -1.13
N GLU A 57 -14.01 -5.05 -1.64
CA GLU A 57 -14.71 -6.18 -2.25
C GLU A 57 -15.56 -6.92 -1.21
N LEU A 58 -15.04 -7.15 -0.01
CA LEU A 58 -15.80 -7.75 1.08
C LEU A 58 -17.03 -6.92 1.45
N ILE A 59 -16.87 -5.61 1.67
CA ILE A 59 -17.99 -4.71 2.00
C ILE A 59 -19.05 -4.74 0.90
N GLN A 60 -18.64 -4.80 -0.38
CA GLN A 60 -19.58 -4.92 -1.50
C GLN A 60 -20.32 -6.27 -1.51
N GLN A 61 -19.64 -7.37 -1.17
CA GLN A 61 -20.27 -8.69 -1.09
C GLN A 61 -21.30 -8.76 0.04
N GLU A 62 -20.97 -8.23 1.23
CA GLU A 62 -21.91 -8.19 2.35
C GLU A 62 -23.16 -7.37 2.00
N ARG A 63 -22.98 -6.19 1.41
CA ARG A 63 -24.10 -5.36 0.95
C ARG A 63 -24.99 -6.08 -0.07
N LYS A 64 -24.41 -6.86 -0.99
CA LYS A 64 -25.19 -7.64 -1.97
C LYS A 64 -26.00 -8.75 -1.29
N LYS A 65 -25.40 -9.49 -0.35
CA LYS A 65 -26.09 -10.53 0.43
C LYS A 65 -27.28 -9.98 1.19
N ASP A 66 -27.13 -8.81 1.81
CA ASP A 66 -28.22 -8.14 2.54
C ASP A 66 -29.36 -7.72 1.61
N LEU A 67 -29.05 -7.27 0.40
CA LEU A 67 -30.06 -6.93 -0.62
C LEU A 67 -30.77 -8.17 -1.16
N GLU A 68 -30.05 -9.27 -1.39
CA GLU A 68 -30.63 -10.55 -1.84
C GLU A 68 -31.57 -11.13 -0.78
N LYS A 69 -31.18 -11.12 0.51
CA LYS A 69 -32.04 -11.55 1.62
C LYS A 69 -33.35 -10.74 1.70
N LYS A 70 -33.28 -9.42 1.51
CA LYS A 70 -34.48 -8.55 1.48
C LYS A 70 -35.40 -8.90 0.31
N ARG A 71 -34.85 -9.08 -0.89
CA ARG A 71 -35.65 -9.47 -2.08
C ARG A 71 -36.32 -10.83 -1.91
N SER A 72 -35.60 -11.83 -1.39
CA SER A 72 -36.19 -13.15 -1.13
C SER A 72 -37.29 -13.13 -0.05
N ALA A 73 -37.21 -12.21 0.91
CA ALA A 73 -38.23 -12.02 1.94
C ALA A 73 -39.50 -11.32 1.40
N GLU A 74 -39.34 -10.42 0.42
CA GLU A 74 -40.46 -9.74 -0.26
C GLU A 74 -41.18 -10.67 -1.26
N GLU A 75 -40.45 -11.54 -1.97
CA GLU A 75 -41.04 -12.50 -2.93
C GLU A 75 -41.76 -13.69 -2.22
N GLY A 76 -41.35 -14.02 -0.99
CA GLY A 76 -41.96 -15.09 -0.18
C GLY A 76 -43.29 -14.77 0.50
N GLN A 77 -43.78 -13.51 0.45
CA GLN A 77 -45.02 -13.09 1.12
C GLN A 77 -46.32 -13.38 0.35
N SER A 78 -46.27 -14.19 -0.72
CA SER A 78 -47.45 -14.59 -1.50
C SER A 78 -48.03 -15.99 -1.16
N ALA A 79 -47.55 -16.65 -0.10
CA ALA A 79 -48.17 -17.87 0.44
C ALA A 79 -48.09 -17.90 1.97
N GLU A 80 -49.24 -17.93 2.64
CA GLU A 80 -49.43 -17.85 4.09
C GLU A 80 -48.68 -18.89 4.94
N GLY A 81 -48.31 -18.50 6.16
CA GLY A 81 -48.24 -19.42 7.31
C GLY A 81 -47.16 -19.13 8.36
N ASN A 82 -47.61 -18.61 9.50
CA ASN A 82 -46.96 -18.35 10.79
C ASN A 82 -45.83 -19.29 11.30
N SER A 83 -45.01 -18.69 12.18
CA SER A 83 -44.07 -19.23 13.19
C SER A 83 -42.84 -20.00 12.71
N ASP A 84 -41.65 -19.42 12.91
CA ASP A 84 -40.86 -19.78 14.09
C ASP A 84 -39.72 -18.78 14.32
N GLU A 85 -39.49 -18.49 15.59
CA GLU A 85 -38.33 -17.81 16.12
C GLU A 85 -37.06 -18.41 15.52
N LYS A 86 -36.34 -17.64 14.71
CA LYS A 86 -34.92 -17.87 14.50
C LYS A 86 -34.17 -16.67 15.01
N GLU A 87 -33.82 -16.78 16.29
CA GLU A 87 -32.50 -16.44 16.78
C GLU A 87 -31.42 -16.82 15.73
N GLU A 88 -31.17 -15.96 14.74
CA GLU A 88 -29.83 -15.87 14.17
C GLU A 88 -29.07 -14.92 15.10
N ALA A 89 -28.74 -15.49 16.26
CA ALA A 89 -27.66 -15.02 17.10
C ALA A 89 -26.51 -14.61 16.17
N ALA A 90 -25.89 -13.48 16.48
CA ALA A 90 -24.68 -13.01 15.85
C ALA A 90 -23.61 -14.12 15.92
N GLU A 91 -23.63 -15.06 14.97
CA GLU A 91 -22.48 -15.87 14.64
C GLU A 91 -21.37 -14.86 14.43
N GLU A 92 -20.28 -14.98 15.20
CA GLU A 92 -19.08 -14.17 14.99
C GLU A 92 -18.73 -14.28 13.51
N ARG A 93 -19.11 -13.28 12.70
CA ARG A 93 -18.89 -13.30 11.27
C ARG A 93 -17.39 -13.23 11.11
N VAL A 94 -16.75 -14.38 10.89
CA VAL A 94 -15.31 -14.44 10.66
C VAL A 94 -15.07 -13.74 9.34
N ILE A 95 -14.63 -12.48 9.42
CA ILE A 95 -14.28 -11.66 8.26
C ILE A 95 -13.05 -12.29 7.61
N THR A 96 -13.27 -13.02 6.53
CA THR A 96 -12.20 -13.63 5.73
C THR A 96 -11.91 -12.74 4.53
N LEU A 97 -10.83 -11.97 4.62
CA LEU A 97 -10.30 -11.23 3.48
C LEU A 97 -9.53 -12.19 2.57
N ARG A 98 -9.72 -12.04 1.25
CA ARG A 98 -8.88 -12.74 0.27
C ARG A 98 -7.42 -12.24 0.36
N PRO A 99 -6.44 -13.09 0.02
CA PRO A 99 -5.04 -12.66 -0.05
C PRO A 99 -4.83 -11.52 -1.07
N LEU A 100 -3.79 -10.74 -0.81
CA LEU A 100 -3.30 -9.70 -1.71
C LEU A 100 -2.53 -10.34 -2.86
N ASN A 101 -2.83 -9.93 -4.09
CA ASN A 101 -2.19 -10.48 -5.29
C ASN A 101 -1.60 -9.38 -6.19
N MET A 102 -0.99 -9.78 -7.31
CA MET A 102 -0.34 -8.85 -8.24
C MET A 102 -1.32 -7.87 -8.89
N GLU A 103 -2.57 -8.26 -9.11
CA GLU A 103 -3.57 -7.37 -9.73
C GLU A 103 -3.95 -6.22 -8.79
N ASP A 104 -3.97 -6.44 -7.48
CA ASP A 104 -4.17 -5.37 -6.50
C ASP A 104 -3.05 -4.34 -6.56
N MET A 105 -1.81 -4.81 -6.66
CA MET A 105 -0.64 -3.95 -6.76
C MET A 105 -0.63 -3.15 -8.06
N ARG A 106 -1.00 -3.76 -9.20
CA ARG A 106 -1.15 -3.06 -10.49
C ARG A 106 -2.21 -1.97 -10.42
N GLN A 107 -3.37 -2.25 -9.83
CA GLN A 107 -4.42 -1.25 -9.70
C GLN A 107 -4.07 -0.14 -8.70
N ALA A 108 -3.35 -0.46 -7.64
CA ALA A 108 -2.82 0.54 -6.71
C ALA A 108 -1.79 1.45 -7.38
N LYS A 109 -0.93 0.89 -8.25
CA LYS A 109 0.09 1.63 -9.00
C LYS A 109 -0.50 2.70 -9.92
N ASN A 110 -1.72 2.49 -10.42
CA ASN A 110 -2.44 3.47 -11.23
C ASN A 110 -3.01 4.63 -10.40
N GLN A 111 -3.15 4.46 -9.09
CA GLN A 111 -3.71 5.46 -8.17
C GLN A 111 -2.63 6.23 -7.40
N VAL A 112 -1.47 5.62 -7.19
CA VAL A 112 -0.36 6.20 -6.43
C VAL A 112 0.76 6.54 -7.40
N ALA A 113 1.08 7.82 -7.56
CA ALA A 113 2.24 8.30 -8.32
C ALA A 113 3.47 8.49 -7.41
N ALA A 114 4.66 8.55 -8.01
CA ALA A 114 5.87 8.94 -7.27
C ALA A 114 5.73 10.39 -6.78
N SER A 115 6.02 10.62 -5.49
CA SER A 115 5.94 11.98 -4.92
C SER A 115 7.16 12.83 -5.27
N PHE A 116 8.24 12.20 -5.72
CA PHE A 116 9.52 12.87 -5.96
C PHE A 116 10.00 12.66 -7.40
N ALA A 117 10.38 13.76 -8.05
CA ALA A 117 10.99 13.75 -9.38
C ALA A 117 12.52 13.78 -9.26
N SER A 118 13.19 12.73 -9.72
CA SER A 118 14.66 12.63 -9.70
C SER A 118 15.36 13.76 -10.46
N GLU A 119 14.73 14.28 -11.51
CA GLU A 119 15.25 15.38 -12.35
C GLU A 119 14.62 16.75 -12.04
N GLY A 120 14.00 16.89 -10.87
CA GLY A 120 13.43 18.18 -10.44
C GLY A 120 14.48 19.20 -10.02
N SER A 121 14.15 20.50 -10.13
CA SER A 121 15.03 21.60 -9.66
C SER A 121 15.42 21.43 -8.19
N VAL A 122 14.48 20.98 -7.35
CA VAL A 122 14.69 20.69 -5.92
C VAL A 122 15.81 19.66 -5.72
N MET A 123 15.86 18.62 -6.55
CA MET A 123 16.88 17.58 -6.43
C MET A 123 18.25 18.07 -6.93
N SER A 124 18.26 18.93 -7.93
CA SER A 124 19.48 19.60 -8.39
C SER A 124 20.09 20.48 -7.29
N GLU A 125 19.27 21.29 -6.62
CA GLU A 125 19.72 22.14 -5.49
C GLU A 125 20.22 21.30 -4.32
N LEU A 126 19.51 20.22 -3.98
CA LEU A 126 19.91 19.33 -2.89
C LEU A 126 21.22 18.59 -3.20
N LYS A 127 21.43 18.20 -4.47
CA LYS A 127 22.69 17.61 -4.93
C LYS A 127 23.83 18.63 -4.83
N GLN A 128 23.62 19.86 -5.31
CA GLN A 128 24.60 20.93 -5.21
C GLN A 128 24.96 21.23 -3.75
N TRP A 129 23.97 21.25 -2.85
CA TRP A 129 24.20 21.43 -1.43
C TRP A 129 25.02 20.26 -0.84
N ASN A 130 24.69 19.02 -1.20
CA ASN A 130 25.43 17.85 -0.75
C ASN A 130 26.89 17.85 -1.26
N ASP A 131 27.14 18.31 -2.48
CA ASP A 131 28.50 18.38 -3.03
C ASP A 131 29.36 19.44 -2.31
N LEU A 132 28.74 20.54 -1.88
CA LEU A 132 29.41 21.61 -1.13
C LEU A 132 29.62 21.25 0.36
N TYR A 133 28.65 20.58 0.98
CA TYR A 133 28.54 20.49 2.45
C TYR A 133 28.29 19.09 3.01
N GLY A 134 28.03 18.09 2.17
CA GLY A 134 27.71 16.72 2.58
C GLY A 134 28.94 15.87 2.93
N GLU A 135 28.70 14.56 3.12
CA GLU A 135 29.77 13.59 3.41
C GLU A 135 30.74 13.50 2.22
N GLY A 136 32.01 13.87 2.46
CA GLY A 136 33.06 13.94 1.43
C GLY A 136 33.18 15.29 0.72
N GLY A 137 32.42 16.31 1.14
CA GLY A 137 32.48 17.65 0.54
C GLY A 137 33.86 18.31 0.61
N SER A 138 34.17 19.13 -0.40
CA SER A 138 35.47 19.78 -0.62
C SER A 138 35.84 20.85 0.43
N ARG A 139 35.07 20.99 1.52
CA ARG A 139 35.44 21.82 2.65
C ARG A 139 36.71 21.22 3.29
N LYS A 140 37.87 21.75 2.90
CA LYS A 140 39.11 21.64 3.69
C LYS A 140 38.72 21.94 5.13
N LYS A 141 38.89 20.96 6.04
CA LYS A 141 38.79 21.20 7.49
C LYS A 141 39.80 22.32 7.78
N GLN A 142 39.34 23.56 7.92
CA GLN A 142 40.20 24.63 8.40
C GLN A 142 40.63 24.20 9.80
N GLN A 143 41.92 23.90 9.94
CA GLN A 143 42.50 23.58 11.24
C GLN A 143 42.37 24.85 12.08
N LEU A 144 41.45 24.84 13.04
CA LEU A 144 41.25 25.96 13.95
C LEU A 144 42.55 26.19 14.71
N SER A 145 43.16 27.37 14.50
CA SER A 145 44.47 27.74 15.05
C SER A 145 44.45 28.04 16.56
N TYR A 146 43.36 27.73 17.25
CA TYR A 146 43.18 28.03 18.68
C TYR A 146 43.92 27.05 19.62
N PHE A 147 44.60 26.04 19.08
CA PHE A 147 45.49 25.15 19.82
C PHE A 147 46.93 25.33 19.33
N LEU A 148 47.49 26.52 19.55
CA LEU A 148 48.92 26.84 19.46
C LEU A 148 49.36 27.49 20.77
#